data_AF-A0A7S1WHM9-F1
#
_entry.id   AF-A0A7S1WHM9-F1
#
_cell.length_a   1.000
_cell.length_b   1.000
_cell.length_c   1.000
_cell.angle_alpha   90.00
_cell.angle_beta   90.00
_cell.angle_gamma   90.00
#
_symmetry.space_group_name_H-M   'P 1'
#
loop_
_entity.id
_entity.type
_entity.pdbx_description
1 polymer ?
#
loop_
_entity_poly.entity_id
_entity_poly.type
_entity_poly.pdbx_seq_one_letter_code
_entity_poly.pdbx_strand_id
1 'polypeptide(L)'
;AAIMRQPFPALEEAASPGGKQVARRTCPPAFDSLLPDAAPVALLTSSEERAVKPPDHHFVPKPSDEGNVRACPESWSTLKDLYPLVLPKYKLAFCFIPKVACTQFKDLFNYMNGMGEESLGFGHDYSLSEWWRDGFNLSKEEITRENGWKFATFTRDPALRYLSAFGDVCQSENSTFGFHQWSCCGPQVDVRYAASDDRYQIKAFKSRVQMDVRAGRAYPDQHWASQTEVLKTCGWNNFKPETLDYWGVLAGDVNAQVKDMLQVVGHRDDATVDRFFPPAGVAVLESDGHSSLLKGEAPDYIDAETLEGIVQLYAEEPLLAK
;
A
#
# COMPACT_ATOMS: atom_id res chain seq x y z
N ALA A 1 -29.77 -9.12 -32.08
CA ALA A 1 -29.19 -8.09 -32.97
C ALA A 1 -27.72 -7.97 -32.60
N ALA A 2 -26.85 -8.42 -33.51
CA ALA A 2 -25.42 -8.56 -33.29
C ALA A 2 -24.72 -7.20 -33.38
N ILE A 3 -23.86 -6.90 -32.41
CA ILE A 3 -22.92 -5.79 -32.49
C ILE A 3 -21.53 -6.39 -32.73
N MET A 4 -20.98 -6.02 -33.88
CA MET A 4 -19.71 -6.48 -34.42
C MET A 4 -18.53 -6.05 -33.54
N ARG A 5 -17.69 -7.01 -33.16
CA ARG A 5 -16.32 -6.78 -32.70
C ARG A 5 -15.43 -6.66 -33.93
N GLN A 6 -14.70 -5.55 -34.06
CA GLN A 6 -13.61 -5.46 -35.04
C GLN A 6 -12.34 -6.12 -34.46
N PRO A 7 -11.57 -6.86 -35.28
CA PRO A 7 -10.30 -7.42 -34.86
C PRO A 7 -9.16 -6.40 -35.01
N PHE A 8 -8.27 -6.36 -34.03
CA PHE A 8 -6.96 -5.71 -34.14
C PHE A 8 -6.10 -6.44 -35.19
N PRO A 9 -5.29 -5.72 -35.98
CA PRO A 9 -4.40 -6.35 -36.93
C PRO A 9 -3.24 -7.05 -36.22
N ALA A 10 -2.94 -8.27 -36.69
CA ALA A 10 -1.79 -9.05 -36.29
C ALA A 10 -0.49 -8.30 -36.61
N LEU A 11 0.42 -8.22 -35.64
CA LEU A 11 1.81 -7.85 -35.88
C LEU A 11 2.52 -9.05 -36.50
N GLU A 12 2.97 -8.87 -37.74
CA GLU A 12 3.78 -9.82 -38.49
C GLU A 12 5.15 -10.02 -37.81
N GLU A 13 5.53 -11.29 -37.64
CA GLU A 13 6.88 -11.73 -37.32
C GLU A 13 7.82 -11.43 -38.49
N ALA A 14 8.78 -10.52 -38.28
CA ALA A 14 9.93 -10.38 -39.15
C ALA A 14 11.11 -11.20 -38.60
N ALA A 15 11.35 -12.36 -39.20
CA ALA A 15 12.58 -13.13 -39.03
C ALA A 15 13.73 -12.49 -39.83
N SER A 16 14.89 -12.29 -39.20
CA SER A 16 16.17 -12.42 -39.91
C SER A 16 17.39 -12.60 -38.99
N PRO A 17 18.46 -13.23 -39.50
CA PRO A 17 19.41 -14.03 -38.74
C PRO A 17 20.71 -13.28 -38.43
N GLY A 18 21.47 -13.77 -37.44
CA GLY A 18 22.87 -13.37 -37.30
C GLY A 18 23.41 -13.58 -35.90
N GLY A 19 23.92 -14.79 -35.64
CA GLY A 19 24.64 -15.09 -34.42
C GLY A 19 25.94 -14.31 -34.29
N LYS A 20 26.30 -13.98 -33.05
CA LYS A 20 27.68 -13.92 -32.55
C LYS A 20 27.69 -14.37 -31.10
N GLN A 21 28.44 -15.45 -30.85
CA GLN A 21 28.79 -15.95 -29.53
C GLN A 21 29.55 -14.87 -28.75
N VAL A 22 29.17 -14.64 -27.51
CA VAL A 22 30.02 -13.94 -26.53
C VAL A 22 30.13 -14.79 -25.27
N ALA A 23 31.37 -14.90 -24.83
CA ALA A 23 31.92 -15.86 -23.90
C ALA A 23 31.24 -15.90 -22.52
N ARG A 24 31.06 -17.14 -22.05
CA ARG A 24 30.86 -17.50 -20.64
C ARG A 24 32.07 -17.02 -19.83
N ARG A 25 31.84 -16.25 -18.76
CA ARG A 25 32.79 -16.09 -17.67
C ARG A 25 32.38 -17.04 -16.54
N THR A 26 33.10 -18.14 -16.45
CA THR A 26 33.13 -19.05 -15.29
C THR A 26 34.15 -18.53 -14.28
N CYS A 27 33.77 -18.36 -13.02
CA CYS A 27 34.72 -18.24 -11.92
C CYS A 27 35.23 -19.65 -11.52
N PRO A 28 36.52 -19.78 -11.14
CA PRO A 28 37.12 -21.06 -10.76
C PRO A 28 36.77 -21.49 -9.32
N PRO A 29 37.04 -22.77 -8.95
CA PRO A 29 36.61 -23.36 -7.69
C PRO A 29 37.67 -23.35 -6.58
N ALA A 30 37.16 -23.65 -5.37
CA ALA A 30 37.76 -24.34 -4.22
C ALA A 30 38.82 -23.61 -3.36
N PHE A 31 38.51 -23.54 -2.06
CA PHE A 31 39.45 -23.93 -1.00
C PHE A 31 38.69 -24.61 0.14
N ASP A 32 38.85 -25.93 0.22
CA ASP A 32 38.74 -26.72 1.45
C ASP A 32 39.90 -26.33 2.38
N SER A 33 39.65 -26.22 3.68
CA SER A 33 40.49 -26.87 4.71
C SER A 33 40.12 -26.44 6.13
N LEU A 34 39.76 -27.46 6.93
CA LEU A 34 40.18 -27.72 8.31
C LEU A 34 39.44 -27.05 9.49
N LEU A 35 38.61 -27.88 10.13
CA LEU A 35 38.36 -27.91 11.58
C LEU A 35 39.67 -28.17 12.36
N PRO A 36 39.72 -27.77 13.65
CA PRO A 36 39.69 -28.82 14.67
C PRO A 36 38.77 -28.52 15.88
N ASP A 37 38.54 -29.60 16.62
CA ASP A 37 37.63 -29.82 17.74
C ASP A 37 37.90 -29.08 19.06
N ALA A 38 36.78 -28.98 19.82
CA ALA A 38 36.60 -29.08 21.29
C ALA A 38 37.09 -27.95 22.22
N ALA A 39 36.18 -27.37 23.02
CA ALA A 39 35.77 -27.84 24.36
C ALA A 39 34.82 -26.80 25.03
N PRO A 40 34.12 -27.12 26.15
CA PRO A 40 32.80 -26.57 26.49
C PRO A 40 32.85 -25.22 27.21
N VAL A 41 31.83 -24.39 27.01
CA VAL A 41 31.57 -23.20 27.82
C VAL A 41 30.31 -23.39 28.66
N ALA A 42 30.50 -23.08 29.94
CA ALA A 42 29.61 -23.24 31.07
C ALA A 42 28.15 -22.78 30.88
N LEU A 43 27.24 -23.52 31.51
CA LEU A 43 25.97 -23.02 32.00
C LEU A 43 26.22 -21.75 32.84
N LEU A 44 25.65 -20.63 32.42
CA LEU A 44 25.31 -19.55 33.33
C LEU A 44 23.84 -19.18 33.15
N THR A 45 23.14 -19.42 34.25
CA THR A 45 21.80 -18.99 34.59
C THR A 45 21.70 -17.48 34.64
N SER A 46 20.71 -16.90 33.95
CA SER A 46 19.79 -15.87 34.47
C SER A 46 19.03 -15.24 33.30
N SER A 47 17.77 -15.65 33.14
CA SER A 47 16.79 -14.98 32.31
C SER A 47 16.37 -13.68 33.01
N GLU A 48 17.01 -12.57 32.66
CA GLU A 48 16.37 -11.25 32.77
C GLU A 48 15.73 -10.95 31.42
N GLU A 49 14.42 -11.22 31.33
CA GLU A 49 13.57 -10.69 30.26
C GLU A 49 13.58 -9.15 30.36
N ARG A 50 14.44 -8.53 29.55
CA ARG A 50 14.31 -7.11 29.24
C ARG A 50 13.12 -6.96 28.30
N ALA A 51 11.97 -6.64 28.87
CA ALA A 51 10.86 -6.08 28.13
C ALA A 51 11.38 -4.86 27.35
N VAL A 52 11.43 -4.99 26.02
CA VAL A 52 11.75 -3.88 25.12
C VAL A 52 10.56 -2.94 25.20
N LYS A 53 10.71 -1.83 25.95
CA LYS A 53 9.71 -0.77 26.01
C LYS A 53 9.51 -0.23 24.58
N PRO A 54 8.28 -0.23 24.03
CA PRO A 54 8.06 0.35 22.70
C PRO A 54 8.46 1.82 22.71
N PRO A 55 8.94 2.36 21.57
CA PRO A 55 9.34 3.75 21.45
C PRO A 55 8.18 4.68 21.85
N ASP A 56 8.45 5.60 22.79
CA ASP A 56 7.53 6.66 23.21
C ASP A 56 7.32 7.62 22.02
N HIS A 57 6.30 7.36 21.20
CA HIS A 57 5.91 8.19 20.04
C HIS A 57 4.99 9.37 20.40
N HIS A 58 4.92 9.77 21.66
CA HIS A 58 4.05 10.87 22.10
C HIS A 58 4.68 12.25 21.90
N PHE A 59 4.91 12.64 20.64
CA PHE A 59 5.06 14.05 20.28
C PHE A 59 3.78 14.51 19.58
N VAL A 60 2.96 15.30 20.29
CA VAL A 60 1.78 15.96 19.74
C VAL A 60 2.11 17.46 19.60
N PRO A 61 2.46 17.94 18.40
CA PRO A 61 2.61 19.38 18.19
C PRO A 61 1.23 20.03 18.32
N LYS A 62 1.15 21.20 18.97
CA LYS A 62 -0.09 21.96 19.05
C LYS A 62 -0.58 22.30 17.63
N PRO A 63 -1.87 22.10 17.31
CA PRO A 63 -2.44 22.61 16.07
C PRO A 63 -2.25 24.14 16.04
N SER A 64 -1.82 24.70 14.92
CA SER A 64 -1.94 26.14 14.71
C SER A 64 -3.42 26.47 14.56
N ASP A 65 -3.92 27.47 15.29
CA ASP A 65 -5.33 27.88 15.35
C ASP A 65 -5.92 28.44 14.02
N GLU A 66 -5.28 28.20 12.89
CA GLU A 66 -5.73 28.65 11.57
C GLU A 66 -5.67 27.46 10.60
N GLY A 67 -6.77 27.21 9.87
CA GLY A 67 -7.02 26.03 9.03
C GLY A 67 -5.98 25.79 7.93
N ASN A 68 -4.81 25.31 8.32
CA ASN A 68 -3.63 25.18 7.48
C ASN A 68 -3.42 23.73 7.07
N VAL A 69 -3.67 23.45 5.81
CA VAL A 69 -2.94 22.38 5.12
C VAL A 69 -1.50 22.87 4.94
N ARG A 70 -0.54 22.08 5.45
CA ARG A 70 0.86 22.50 5.58
C ARG A 70 1.61 22.40 4.25
N ALA A 71 2.60 23.28 4.10
CA ALA A 71 3.61 23.14 3.06
C ALA A 71 4.47 21.88 3.31
N CYS A 72 4.91 21.25 2.24
CA CYS A 72 5.66 19.99 2.27
C CYS A 72 6.98 19.95 3.08
N PRO A 73 7.66 21.08 3.35
CA PRO A 73 8.79 21.08 4.29
C PRO A 73 8.41 20.78 5.75
N GLU A 74 7.13 20.88 6.09
CA GLU A 74 6.61 20.70 7.46
C GLU A 74 5.92 19.35 7.68
N SER A 75 5.77 18.54 6.62
CA SER A 75 5.17 17.20 6.70
C SER A 75 6.17 16.13 7.14
N TRP A 76 5.64 15.05 7.73
CA TRP A 76 6.42 13.95 8.28
C TRP A 76 6.23 12.72 7.41
N SER A 77 7.31 11.96 7.16
CA SER A 77 7.20 10.70 6.44
C SER A 77 6.67 9.62 7.39
N THR A 78 5.41 9.21 7.20
CA THR A 78 4.82 8.07 7.89
C THR A 78 5.10 6.74 7.20
N LEU A 79 5.92 6.75 6.13
CA LEU A 79 6.22 5.55 5.35
C LEU A 79 6.88 4.46 6.19
N LYS A 80 7.65 4.83 7.24
CA LYS A 80 8.37 3.91 8.12
C LYS A 80 7.47 3.17 9.13
N ASP A 81 6.26 3.65 9.32
CA ASP A 81 5.34 3.15 10.34
C ASP A 81 4.34 2.14 9.76
N LEU A 82 4.54 1.74 8.49
CA LEU A 82 3.71 0.73 7.82
C LEU A 82 4.21 -0.67 8.15
N TYR A 83 3.43 -1.39 8.95
CA TYR A 83 3.62 -2.81 9.21
C TYR A 83 2.55 -3.66 8.51
N PRO A 84 2.88 -4.90 8.09
CA PRO A 84 1.88 -5.80 7.53
C PRO A 84 0.80 -6.15 8.55
N LEU A 85 -0.45 -6.25 8.07
CA LEU A 85 -1.52 -6.92 8.81
C LEU A 85 -1.27 -8.43 8.78
N VAL A 86 -1.62 -9.14 9.84
CA VAL A 86 -1.41 -10.57 9.97
C VAL A 86 -2.69 -11.30 10.37
N LEU A 87 -2.84 -12.53 9.87
CA LEU A 87 -3.77 -13.53 10.37
C LEU A 87 -2.96 -14.73 10.87
N PRO A 88 -2.54 -14.75 12.15
CA PRO A 88 -1.63 -15.79 12.66
C PRO A 88 -2.20 -17.21 12.51
N LYS A 89 -3.51 -17.38 12.72
CA LYS A 89 -4.23 -18.66 12.54
C LYS A 89 -4.04 -19.26 11.14
N TYR A 90 -3.93 -18.41 10.12
CA TYR A 90 -3.80 -18.80 8.72
C TYR A 90 -2.38 -18.61 8.18
N LYS A 91 -1.45 -18.07 9.00
CA LYS A 91 -0.12 -17.63 8.58
C LYS A 91 -0.16 -16.76 7.32
N LEU A 92 -1.09 -15.79 7.27
CA LEU A 92 -1.18 -14.80 6.18
C LEU A 92 -0.63 -13.46 6.66
N ALA A 93 0.31 -12.89 5.93
CA ALA A 93 0.75 -11.50 6.10
C ALA A 93 0.35 -10.67 4.88
N PHE A 94 -0.21 -9.49 5.14
CA PHE A 94 -0.77 -8.60 4.13
C PHE A 94 -0.16 -7.21 4.24
N CYS A 95 0.57 -6.79 3.20
CA CYS A 95 1.03 -5.42 3.11
C CYS A 95 -0.10 -4.58 2.51
N PHE A 96 -0.75 -3.79 3.36
CA PHE A 96 -1.74 -2.83 2.92
C PHE A 96 -1.04 -1.59 2.36
N ILE A 97 -1.54 -1.11 1.23
CA ILE A 97 -1.05 0.11 0.60
C ILE A 97 -2.10 1.20 0.79
N PRO A 98 -1.73 2.40 1.29
CA PRO A 98 -2.68 3.49 1.43
C PRO A 98 -3.43 3.76 0.12
N LYS A 99 -4.75 3.97 0.26
CA LYS A 99 -5.71 4.18 -0.84
C LYS A 99 -5.96 2.97 -1.73
N VAL A 100 -5.64 1.78 -1.22
CA VAL A 100 -5.99 0.48 -1.83
C VAL A 100 -6.97 -0.29 -0.92
N ALA A 101 -8.12 0.32 -0.61
CA ALA A 101 -9.15 -0.23 0.28
C ALA A 101 -8.63 -0.63 1.69
N CYS A 102 -7.68 0.15 2.23
CA CYS A 102 -7.01 -0.16 3.50
C CYS A 102 -7.99 -0.30 4.68
N THR A 103 -9.06 0.51 4.74
CA THR A 103 -10.09 0.40 5.79
C THR A 103 -10.77 -0.97 5.75
N GLN A 104 -11.19 -1.42 4.56
CA GLN A 104 -11.87 -2.70 4.37
C GLN A 104 -10.95 -3.88 4.70
N PHE A 105 -9.68 -3.82 4.30
CA PHE A 105 -8.71 -4.85 4.66
C PHE A 105 -8.41 -4.86 6.16
N LYS A 106 -8.23 -3.71 6.80
CA LYS A 106 -8.10 -3.59 8.26
C LYS A 106 -9.29 -4.26 8.96
N ASP A 107 -10.50 -3.91 8.56
CA ASP A 107 -11.72 -4.43 9.16
C ASP A 107 -11.85 -5.94 9.00
N LEU A 108 -11.59 -6.45 7.79
CA LEU A 108 -11.54 -7.89 7.52
C LEU A 108 -10.54 -8.59 8.44
N PHE A 109 -9.32 -8.07 8.56
CA PHE A 109 -8.28 -8.70 9.38
C PHE A 109 -8.61 -8.64 10.88
N ASN A 110 -9.09 -7.50 11.37
CA ASN A 110 -9.53 -7.33 12.75
C ASN A 110 -10.64 -8.32 13.08
N TYR A 111 -11.67 -8.41 12.23
CA TYR A 111 -12.77 -9.35 12.40
C TYR A 111 -12.30 -10.80 12.40
N MET A 112 -11.44 -11.19 11.44
CA MET A 112 -10.91 -12.55 11.35
C MET A 112 -9.98 -12.93 12.51
N ASN A 113 -9.32 -11.95 13.14
CA ASN A 113 -8.55 -12.12 14.37
C ASN A 113 -9.42 -12.13 15.63
N GLY A 114 -10.75 -12.00 15.51
CA GLY A 114 -11.67 -12.04 16.64
C GLY A 114 -11.73 -10.75 17.44
N MET A 115 -11.32 -9.62 16.85
CA MET A 115 -11.51 -8.30 17.45
C MET A 115 -13.01 -7.94 17.40
N GLY A 116 -13.49 -7.19 18.40
CA GLY A 116 -14.90 -6.82 18.51
C GLY A 116 -15.33 -5.82 17.43
N GLU A 117 -16.65 -5.65 17.27
CA GLU A 117 -17.25 -4.72 16.29
C GLU A 117 -16.79 -3.27 16.49
N GLU A 118 -16.41 -2.90 17.71
CA GLU A 118 -15.82 -1.60 18.06
C GLU A 118 -14.43 -1.34 17.45
N SER A 119 -13.81 -2.35 16.84
CA SER A 119 -12.55 -2.24 16.10
C SER A 119 -12.74 -2.01 14.60
N LEU A 120 -13.99 -2.04 14.12
CA LEU A 120 -14.36 -1.98 12.72
C LEU A 120 -14.82 -0.57 12.33
N GLY A 121 -14.65 -0.23 11.05
CA GLY A 121 -15.07 1.03 10.48
C GLY A 121 -13.96 2.09 10.46
N PHE A 122 -14.34 3.26 9.97
CA PHE A 122 -13.44 4.39 9.78
C PHE A 122 -13.00 5.02 11.11
N GLY A 123 -11.74 5.45 11.18
CA GLY A 123 -11.16 6.09 12.37
C GLY A 123 -10.71 5.13 13.47
N HIS A 124 -10.93 3.83 13.31
CA HIS A 124 -10.46 2.81 14.25
C HIS A 124 -9.01 2.41 13.97
N ASP A 125 -8.34 1.86 14.99
CA ASP A 125 -6.90 1.58 14.98
C ASP A 125 -6.50 0.56 13.89
N TYR A 126 -5.68 1.02 12.95
CA TYR A 126 -5.15 0.22 11.83
C TYR A 126 -4.16 -0.84 12.27
N SER A 127 -3.58 -0.68 13.45
CA SER A 127 -2.49 -1.53 13.89
C SER A 127 -2.94 -2.71 14.73
N LEU A 128 -4.23 -2.88 15.05
CA LEU A 128 -4.73 -3.99 15.86
C LEU A 128 -4.40 -5.38 15.30
N SER A 129 -4.32 -5.49 13.98
CA SER A 129 -3.91 -6.72 13.30
C SER A 129 -2.45 -6.70 12.84
N GLU A 130 -1.61 -5.79 13.32
CA GLU A 130 -0.17 -5.80 13.01
C GLU A 130 0.58 -6.79 13.91
N TRP A 131 1.66 -7.37 13.38
CA TRP A 131 2.38 -8.48 14.02
C TRP A 131 2.92 -8.18 15.43
N TRP A 132 3.29 -6.93 15.70
CA TRP A 132 3.91 -6.51 16.96
C TRP A 132 2.89 -6.27 18.07
N ARG A 133 1.58 -6.35 17.77
CA ARG A 133 0.56 -6.13 18.79
C ARG A 133 0.53 -7.23 19.83
N ASP A 134 0.30 -6.80 21.06
CA ASP A 134 0.05 -7.65 22.21
C ASP A 134 -1.13 -8.59 21.90
N GLY A 135 -0.89 -9.91 22.00
CA GLY A 135 -1.91 -10.94 21.76
C GLY A 135 -1.56 -11.93 20.65
N PHE A 136 -0.71 -11.57 19.69
CA PHE A 136 -0.26 -12.53 18.67
C PHE A 136 1.00 -13.30 19.07
N ASN A 137 1.83 -12.74 19.96
CA ASN A 137 3.11 -13.34 20.37
C ASN A 137 3.97 -13.76 19.17
N LEU A 138 4.06 -12.85 18.19
CA LEU A 138 4.85 -13.04 16.97
C LEU A 138 6.07 -12.12 16.98
N SER A 139 7.19 -12.67 16.55
CA SER A 139 8.37 -11.94 16.14
C SER A 139 8.40 -11.78 14.62
N LYS A 140 9.14 -10.78 14.14
CA LYS A 140 9.34 -10.56 12.71
C LYS A 140 10.02 -11.76 12.04
N GLU A 141 10.91 -12.43 12.78
CA GLU A 141 11.66 -13.60 12.37
C GLU A 141 10.77 -14.85 12.21
N GLU A 142 9.60 -14.88 12.86
CA GLU A 142 8.62 -15.94 12.69
C GLU A 142 7.79 -15.78 11.41
N ILE A 143 7.65 -14.55 10.92
CA ILE A 143 6.84 -14.21 9.74
C ILE A 143 7.68 -14.37 8.47
N THR A 144 7.91 -15.63 8.11
CA THR A 144 8.74 -16.02 6.97
C THR A 144 8.10 -17.14 6.16
N ARG A 145 8.51 -17.25 4.89
CA ARG A 145 8.06 -18.32 3.99
C ARG A 145 8.45 -19.70 4.51
N GLU A 146 9.65 -19.80 5.09
CA GLU A 146 10.20 -21.02 5.68
C GLU A 146 9.32 -21.51 6.84
N ASN A 147 8.73 -20.59 7.59
CA ASN A 147 7.78 -20.89 8.66
C ASN A 147 6.34 -21.10 8.15
N GLY A 148 6.14 -21.15 6.83
CA GLY A 148 4.87 -21.41 6.18
C GLY A 148 3.98 -20.18 6.00
N TRP A 149 4.50 -18.97 6.21
CA TRP A 149 3.73 -17.76 5.96
C TRP A 149 3.52 -17.51 4.46
N LYS A 150 2.32 -17.01 4.16
CA LYS A 150 1.89 -16.54 2.86
C LYS A 150 1.86 -15.02 2.86
N PHE A 151 2.26 -14.42 1.75
CA PHE A 151 2.38 -12.98 1.64
C PHE A 151 1.51 -12.47 0.50
N ALA A 152 0.66 -11.51 0.83
CA ALA A 152 -0.29 -10.93 -0.10
C ALA A 152 -0.23 -9.40 -0.09
N THR A 153 -0.61 -8.80 -1.20
CA THR A 153 -0.87 -7.37 -1.29
C THR A 153 -1.92 -7.09 -2.35
N PHE A 154 -2.50 -5.91 -2.28
CA PHE A 154 -3.27 -5.34 -3.36
C PHE A 154 -2.65 -4.02 -3.80
N THR A 155 -2.78 -3.73 -5.08
CA THR A 155 -2.38 -2.45 -5.65
C THR A 155 -3.53 -1.76 -6.37
N ARG A 156 -3.34 -0.51 -6.76
CA ARG A 156 -4.31 0.29 -7.51
C ARG A 156 -3.63 0.98 -8.67
N ASP A 157 -4.40 1.36 -9.69
CA ASP A 157 -3.92 2.28 -10.71
C ASP A 157 -3.27 3.53 -10.06
N PRO A 158 -2.03 3.91 -10.43
CA PRO A 158 -1.33 5.00 -9.77
C PRO A 158 -2.06 6.35 -9.84
N ALA A 159 -2.73 6.65 -10.95
CA ALA A 159 -3.47 7.91 -11.10
C ALA A 159 -4.71 7.95 -10.20
N LEU A 160 -5.48 6.86 -10.16
CA LEU A 160 -6.61 6.73 -9.23
C LEU A 160 -6.17 6.73 -7.76
N ARG A 161 -5.01 6.13 -7.46
CA ARG A 161 -4.43 6.15 -6.10
C ARG A 161 -4.01 7.56 -5.69
N TYR A 162 -3.33 8.28 -6.58
CA TYR A 162 -2.90 9.66 -6.35
C TYR A 162 -4.10 10.61 -6.15
N LEU A 163 -5.13 10.48 -6.99
CA LEU A 163 -6.38 11.24 -6.85
C LEU A 163 -7.09 10.92 -5.53
N SER A 164 -7.15 9.64 -5.15
CA SER A 164 -7.71 9.22 -3.87
C SER A 164 -6.89 9.73 -2.67
N ALA A 165 -5.57 9.82 -2.77
CA ALA A 165 -4.72 10.39 -1.74
C ALA A 165 -5.00 11.89 -1.58
N PHE A 166 -5.10 12.62 -2.69
CA PHE A 166 -5.45 14.04 -2.68
C PHE A 166 -6.82 14.31 -2.06
N GLY A 167 -7.85 13.56 -2.46
CA GLY A 167 -9.19 13.67 -1.88
C GLY A 167 -9.20 13.44 -0.36
N ASP A 168 -8.34 12.57 0.13
CA ASP A 168 -8.28 12.22 1.54
C ASP A 168 -7.50 13.19 2.41
N VAL A 169 -6.30 13.62 1.97
CA VAL A 169 -5.39 14.40 2.82
C VAL A 169 -5.41 15.90 2.51
N CYS A 170 -5.92 16.30 1.34
CA CYS A 170 -5.90 17.70 0.89
C CYS A 170 -7.29 18.37 0.83
N GLN A 171 -8.37 17.63 1.09
CA GLN A 171 -9.73 18.19 1.17
C GLN A 171 -10.13 18.40 2.64
N SER A 172 -10.68 19.59 2.91
CA SER A 172 -10.70 20.26 4.22
C SER A 172 -11.56 19.62 5.32
N GLU A 173 -12.37 18.62 4.99
CA GLU A 173 -13.21 17.95 6.00
C GLU A 173 -12.44 16.87 6.76
N ASN A 174 -11.43 16.26 6.13
CA ASN A 174 -10.61 15.21 6.75
C ASN A 174 -9.23 15.69 7.22
N SER A 175 -8.81 16.91 6.84
CA SER A 175 -7.49 17.47 7.22
C SER A 175 -7.34 17.74 8.72
N THR A 176 -8.42 17.69 9.49
CA THR A 176 -8.43 17.85 10.95
C THR A 176 -8.27 16.52 11.71
N PHE A 177 -8.40 15.37 11.04
CA PHE A 177 -8.10 14.07 11.65
C PHE A 177 -6.58 13.88 11.75
N GLY A 178 -6.10 13.58 12.96
CA GLY A 178 -4.75 13.88 13.44
C GLY A 178 -3.54 13.39 12.65
N PHE A 179 -3.68 12.47 11.69
CA PHE A 179 -2.57 12.06 10.81
C PHE A 179 -2.53 12.83 9.48
N HIS A 180 -3.67 13.36 9.02
CA HIS A 180 -3.78 14.07 7.73
C HIS A 180 -3.23 15.49 7.81
N GLN A 181 -3.19 16.09 9.01
CA GLN A 181 -2.55 17.38 9.27
C GLN A 181 -1.02 17.39 8.99
N TRP A 182 -0.42 16.22 8.80
CA TRP A 182 1.02 16.05 8.52
C TRP A 182 1.31 15.68 7.08
N SER A 183 0.30 15.59 6.20
CA SER A 183 0.51 15.25 4.80
C SER A 183 0.88 16.47 3.98
N CYS A 184 1.85 16.33 3.09
CA CYS A 184 2.17 17.34 2.09
C CYS A 184 0.99 17.45 1.12
N CYS A 185 0.54 18.67 0.83
CA CYS A 185 -0.46 18.97 -0.22
C CYS A 185 0.00 20.05 -1.21
N GLY A 186 1.23 20.54 -1.06
CA GLY A 186 1.79 21.60 -1.88
C GLY A 186 1.60 23.01 -1.29
N PRO A 187 1.83 24.08 -2.07
CA PRO A 187 1.64 25.45 -1.59
C PRO A 187 0.19 25.65 -1.14
N GLN A 188 0.01 26.36 0.00
CA GLN A 188 -1.24 26.52 0.74
C GLN A 188 -2.47 26.57 -0.18
N VAL A 189 -3.12 25.43 -0.31
CA VAL A 189 -4.48 25.34 -0.82
C VAL A 189 -5.33 25.84 0.34
N ASP A 190 -5.98 27.00 0.18
CA ASP A 190 -6.92 27.48 1.21
C ASP A 190 -8.11 26.53 1.20
N VAL A 191 -8.01 25.56 2.10
CA VAL A 191 -8.94 24.48 2.31
C VAL A 191 -10.37 24.97 2.52
N ARG A 192 -10.55 26.18 3.05
CA ARG A 192 -11.88 26.78 3.26
C ARG A 192 -12.62 27.06 1.96
N TYR A 193 -11.89 27.34 0.87
CA TYR A 193 -12.48 27.52 -0.46
C TYR A 193 -12.61 26.21 -1.22
N ALA A 194 -11.73 25.25 -0.91
CA ALA A 194 -11.64 23.99 -1.60
C ALA A 194 -12.92 23.14 -1.45
N ALA A 195 -13.57 23.13 -0.28
CA ALA A 195 -14.76 22.30 -0.08
C ALA A 195 -16.00 22.69 -0.92
N SER A 196 -15.99 23.82 -1.63
CA SER A 196 -17.21 24.36 -2.28
C SER A 196 -17.11 24.67 -3.78
N ASP A 197 -15.92 24.60 -4.40
CA ASP A 197 -15.74 24.83 -5.84
C ASP A 197 -14.85 23.74 -6.49
N ASP A 198 -15.47 22.87 -7.29
CA ASP A 198 -14.79 21.78 -8.00
C ASP A 198 -13.65 22.28 -8.88
N ARG A 199 -13.77 23.47 -9.49
CA ARG A 199 -12.69 24.04 -10.32
C ARG A 199 -11.47 24.38 -9.48
N TYR A 200 -11.67 24.79 -8.24
CA TYR A 200 -10.57 25.03 -7.31
C TYR A 200 -9.91 23.72 -6.91
N GLN A 201 -10.69 22.67 -6.64
CA GLN A 201 -10.17 21.33 -6.34
C GLN A 201 -9.35 20.75 -7.50
N ILE A 202 -9.87 20.84 -8.72
CA ILE A 202 -9.17 20.41 -9.94
C ILE A 202 -7.86 21.21 -10.08
N LYS A 203 -7.89 22.53 -9.91
CA LYS A 203 -6.68 23.36 -9.99
C LYS A 203 -5.64 23.00 -8.92
N ALA A 204 -6.09 22.74 -7.69
CA ALA A 204 -5.22 22.35 -6.57
C ALA A 204 -4.58 20.98 -6.83
N PHE A 205 -5.36 20.01 -7.30
CA PHE A 205 -4.87 18.69 -7.70
C PHE A 205 -3.78 18.79 -8.78
N LYS A 206 -4.05 19.52 -9.87
CA LYS A 206 -3.09 19.74 -10.96
C LYS A 206 -1.82 20.43 -10.48
N SER A 207 -1.97 21.45 -9.64
CA SER A 207 -0.83 22.17 -9.06
C SER A 207 0.04 21.24 -8.21
N ARG A 208 -0.59 20.30 -7.49
CA ARG A 208 0.13 19.31 -6.70
C ARG A 208 0.90 18.32 -7.57
N VAL A 209 0.28 17.76 -8.60
CA VAL A 209 0.95 16.88 -9.57
C VAL A 209 2.15 17.59 -10.21
N GLN A 210 1.97 18.81 -10.71
CA GLN A 210 3.05 19.61 -11.31
C GLN A 210 4.19 19.92 -10.35
N MET A 211 3.92 20.05 -9.05
CA MET A 211 4.96 20.23 -8.05
C MET A 211 5.83 18.98 -7.90
N ASP A 212 5.21 17.81 -7.78
CA ASP A 212 5.92 16.53 -7.67
C ASP A 212 6.70 16.23 -8.96
N VAL A 213 6.11 16.49 -10.14
CA VAL A 213 6.79 16.34 -11.45
C VAL A 213 8.03 17.24 -11.53
N ARG A 214 7.93 18.51 -11.11
CA ARG A 214 9.09 19.42 -11.08
C ARG A 214 10.16 18.99 -10.08
N ALA A 215 9.77 18.35 -8.98
CA ALA A 215 10.70 17.74 -8.03
C ALA A 215 11.34 16.45 -8.56
N GLY A 216 10.81 15.89 -9.66
CA GLY A 216 11.24 14.63 -10.25
C GLY A 216 10.83 13.40 -9.43
N ARG A 217 9.98 13.56 -8.42
CA ARG A 217 9.48 12.47 -7.56
C ARG A 217 8.26 12.91 -6.76
N ALA A 218 7.42 11.93 -6.41
CA ALA A 218 6.34 12.14 -5.46
C ALA A 218 6.90 12.45 -4.06
N TYR A 219 6.11 13.16 -3.24
CA TYR A 219 6.51 13.44 -1.87
C TYR A 219 6.68 12.14 -1.06
N PRO A 220 7.75 11.96 -0.27
CA PRO A 220 8.08 10.67 0.35
C PRO A 220 7.28 10.38 1.63
N ASP A 221 5.95 10.42 1.56
CA ASP A 221 5.05 9.92 2.62
C ASP A 221 4.15 8.80 2.09
N GLN A 222 3.53 8.02 2.97
CA GLN A 222 2.80 6.81 2.60
C GLN A 222 1.66 7.01 1.58
N HIS A 223 1.11 8.22 1.48
CA HIS A 223 0.03 8.55 0.56
C HIS A 223 0.52 8.75 -0.87
N TRP A 224 1.73 9.29 -1.06
CA TRP A 224 2.29 9.59 -2.39
C TRP A 224 3.49 8.71 -2.77
N ALA A 225 4.21 8.13 -1.82
CA ALA A 225 5.31 7.21 -2.10
C ALA A 225 4.84 6.07 -2.99
N SER A 226 5.65 5.61 -3.94
CA SER A 226 5.25 4.54 -4.85
C SER A 226 4.79 3.29 -4.09
N GLN A 227 3.89 2.52 -4.71
CA GLN A 227 3.41 1.25 -4.17
C GLN A 227 4.58 0.29 -3.90
N THR A 228 5.60 0.32 -4.76
CA THR A 228 6.86 -0.40 -4.56
C THR A 228 7.61 0.05 -3.31
N GLU A 229 7.69 1.36 -3.04
CA GLU A 229 8.31 1.87 -1.81
C GLU A 229 7.55 1.43 -0.56
N VAL A 230 6.22 1.40 -0.62
CA VAL A 230 5.39 0.88 0.48
C VAL A 230 5.69 -0.61 0.72
N LEU A 231 5.74 -1.44 -0.33
CA LEU A 231 6.09 -2.86 -0.21
C LEU A 231 7.50 -3.07 0.36
N LYS A 232 8.46 -2.19 0.01
CA LYS A 232 9.81 -2.25 0.60
C LYS A 232 9.77 -2.06 2.11
N THR A 233 8.95 -1.13 2.61
CA THR A 233 8.80 -0.89 4.05
C THR A 233 8.13 -2.05 4.78
N CYS A 234 7.10 -2.67 4.19
CA CYS A 234 6.47 -3.87 4.74
C CYS A 234 7.44 -5.05 4.89
N GLY A 235 8.50 -5.09 4.08
CA GLY A 235 9.54 -6.11 4.12
C GLY A 235 9.84 -6.67 2.74
N TRP A 236 10.75 -6.03 2.02
CA TRP A 236 11.02 -6.32 0.60
C TRP A 236 11.29 -7.80 0.27
N ASN A 237 11.97 -8.54 1.15
CA ASN A 237 12.27 -9.96 0.91
C ASN A 237 11.00 -10.82 0.78
N ASN A 238 9.94 -10.44 1.48
CA ASN A 238 8.67 -11.17 1.54
C ASN A 238 7.60 -10.60 0.60
N PHE A 239 7.65 -9.29 0.36
CA PHE A 239 6.63 -8.53 -0.38
C PHE A 239 7.06 -8.05 -1.76
N LYS A 240 8.22 -8.49 -2.27
CA LYS A 240 8.58 -8.21 -3.66
C LYS A 240 7.65 -8.98 -4.63
N PRO A 241 7.33 -8.38 -5.79
CA PRO A 241 6.51 -8.96 -6.86
C PRO A 241 6.65 -10.47 -7.08
N GLU A 242 7.89 -10.94 -7.19
CA GLU A 242 8.20 -12.32 -7.59
C GLU A 242 8.02 -13.32 -6.45
N THR A 243 7.88 -12.82 -5.22
CA THR A 243 7.71 -13.68 -4.06
C THR A 243 6.26 -13.82 -3.64
N LEU A 244 5.43 -12.79 -3.83
CA LEU A 244 4.04 -12.78 -3.35
C LEU A 244 3.27 -14.06 -3.71
N ASP A 245 2.58 -14.63 -2.72
CA ASP A 245 1.68 -15.75 -2.94
C ASP A 245 0.34 -15.29 -3.52
N TYR A 246 0.00 -14.01 -3.32
CA TYR A 246 -1.13 -13.36 -3.95
C TYR A 246 -0.85 -11.90 -4.26
N TRP A 247 -1.25 -11.45 -5.45
CA TRP A 247 -1.26 -10.04 -5.84
C TRP A 247 -2.61 -9.72 -6.46
N GLY A 248 -3.40 -8.89 -5.77
CA GLY A 248 -4.66 -8.35 -6.28
C GLY A 248 -4.52 -6.92 -6.82
N VAL A 249 -5.46 -6.52 -7.68
CA VAL A 249 -5.58 -5.15 -8.18
C VAL A 249 -6.97 -4.64 -7.79
N LEU A 250 -7.03 -3.44 -7.21
CA LEU A 250 -8.29 -2.77 -6.84
C LEU A 250 -9.01 -2.22 -8.08
N ALA A 251 -9.41 -3.14 -8.96
CA ALA A 251 -10.15 -2.94 -10.19
C ALA A 251 -10.93 -4.23 -10.51
N GLY A 252 -12.03 -4.10 -11.27
CA GLY A 252 -12.87 -5.25 -11.63
C GLY A 252 -13.59 -5.85 -10.42
N ASP A 253 -13.65 -7.19 -10.36
CA ASP A 253 -14.29 -7.92 -9.27
C ASP A 253 -13.33 -8.08 -8.08
N VAL A 254 -13.31 -7.07 -7.20
CA VAL A 254 -12.46 -7.08 -6.00
C VAL A 254 -12.93 -8.12 -4.98
N ASN A 255 -14.23 -8.41 -4.90
CA ASN A 255 -14.77 -9.44 -4.01
C ASN A 255 -14.16 -10.82 -4.34
N ALA A 256 -14.21 -11.21 -5.61
CA ALA A 256 -13.62 -12.46 -6.08
C ALA A 256 -12.11 -12.50 -5.80
N GLN A 257 -11.40 -11.39 -6.03
CA GLN A 257 -9.97 -11.32 -5.73
C GLN A 257 -9.65 -11.53 -4.24
N VAL A 258 -10.43 -10.95 -3.32
CA VAL A 258 -10.22 -11.17 -1.87
C VAL A 258 -10.52 -12.62 -1.49
N LYS A 259 -11.53 -13.25 -2.10
CA LYS A 259 -11.79 -14.70 -1.93
C LYS A 259 -10.60 -15.53 -2.41
N ASP A 260 -10.06 -15.24 -3.59
CA ASP A 260 -8.87 -15.91 -4.13
C ASP A 260 -7.65 -15.74 -3.21
N MET A 261 -7.44 -14.53 -2.67
CA MET A 261 -6.36 -14.26 -1.71
C MET A 261 -6.48 -15.15 -0.48
N LEU A 262 -7.67 -15.26 0.12
CA LEU A 262 -7.89 -16.08 1.31
C LEU A 262 -7.82 -17.58 0.99
N GLN A 263 -8.15 -17.98 -0.25
CA GLN A 263 -8.01 -19.36 -0.70
C GLN A 263 -6.55 -19.83 -0.73
N VAL A 264 -5.57 -18.93 -0.92
CA VAL A 264 -4.13 -19.26 -0.83
C VAL A 264 -3.73 -19.85 0.53
N VAL A 265 -4.45 -19.49 1.59
CA VAL A 265 -4.27 -20.04 2.95
C VAL A 265 -5.37 -21.04 3.35
N GLY A 266 -6.15 -21.51 2.38
CA GLY A 266 -7.21 -22.51 2.60
C GLY A 266 -8.45 -21.99 3.32
N HIS A 267 -8.61 -20.66 3.45
CA HIS A 267 -9.81 -20.06 4.02
C HIS A 267 -10.89 -19.86 2.94
N ARG A 268 -12.15 -20.22 3.24
CA ARG A 268 -13.27 -20.27 2.26
C ARG A 268 -14.58 -19.69 2.80
N ASP A 269 -14.52 -18.73 3.72
CA ASP A 269 -15.72 -18.09 4.23
C ASP A 269 -16.12 -16.90 3.35
N ASP A 270 -16.88 -17.21 2.29
CA ASP A 270 -17.38 -16.21 1.35
C ASP A 270 -18.27 -15.17 2.03
N ALA A 271 -19.01 -15.55 3.08
CA ALA A 271 -19.89 -14.62 3.79
C ALA A 271 -19.12 -13.54 4.53
N THR A 272 -17.97 -13.89 5.12
CA THR A 272 -17.05 -12.92 5.71
C THR A 272 -16.49 -11.97 4.65
N VAL A 273 -16.11 -12.47 3.47
CA VAL A 273 -15.62 -11.59 2.39
C VAL A 273 -16.73 -10.68 1.87
N ASP A 274 -17.93 -11.22 1.62
CA ASP A 274 -19.09 -10.47 1.13
C ASP A 274 -19.51 -9.35 2.09
N ARG A 275 -19.25 -9.51 3.40
CA ARG A 275 -19.48 -8.48 4.40
C ARG A 275 -18.59 -7.24 4.21
N PHE A 276 -17.29 -7.43 3.98
CA PHE A 276 -16.32 -6.33 3.91
C PHE A 276 -16.05 -5.84 2.48
N PHE A 277 -16.25 -6.73 1.51
CA PHE A 277 -16.06 -6.49 0.08
C PHE A 277 -17.31 -6.95 -0.67
N PRO A 278 -18.48 -6.31 -0.55
CA PRO A 278 -19.71 -6.80 -1.16
C PRO A 278 -19.59 -6.94 -2.69
N PRO A 279 -20.09 -8.04 -3.30
CA PRO A 279 -19.98 -8.28 -4.75
C PRO A 279 -20.52 -7.14 -5.62
N ALA A 280 -21.51 -6.40 -5.10
CA ALA A 280 -22.18 -5.31 -5.82
C ALA A 280 -21.68 -3.89 -5.44
N GLY A 281 -20.65 -3.76 -4.59
CA GLY A 281 -20.39 -2.48 -3.90
C GLY A 281 -18.98 -1.89 -4.00
N VAL A 282 -17.95 -2.67 -4.32
CA VAL A 282 -16.57 -2.17 -4.16
C VAL A 282 -16.10 -1.32 -5.35
N ALA A 283 -16.73 -1.44 -6.51
CA ALA A 283 -16.31 -0.71 -7.71
C ALA A 283 -17.06 0.63 -7.95
N VAL A 284 -18.21 0.89 -7.31
CA VAL A 284 -19.10 2.01 -7.73
C VAL A 284 -19.93 2.65 -6.60
N LEU A 285 -19.70 2.40 -5.30
CA LEU A 285 -20.57 3.00 -4.28
C LEU A 285 -20.20 4.45 -3.94
N GLU A 286 -21.05 5.34 -4.45
CA GLU A 286 -21.12 6.80 -4.39
C GLU A 286 -21.18 7.45 -3.00
N SER A 287 -21.01 6.74 -1.87
CA SER A 287 -21.24 7.37 -0.55
C SER A 287 -20.07 7.31 0.43
N ASP A 288 -19.35 6.19 0.62
CA ASP A 288 -18.54 6.04 1.85
C ASP A 288 -17.09 5.60 1.67
N GLY A 289 -16.63 5.38 0.44
CA GLY A 289 -15.20 5.28 0.15
C GLY A 289 -14.68 6.66 -0.23
N HIS A 290 -13.68 7.21 0.47
CA HIS A 290 -13.11 8.57 0.37
C HIS A 290 -12.74 9.14 -1.03
N SER A 291 -13.10 8.48 -2.13
CA SER A 291 -13.29 9.12 -3.43
C SER A 291 -14.71 9.68 -3.64
N SER A 292 -15.68 9.43 -2.75
CA SER A 292 -17.08 9.88 -2.86
C SER A 292 -17.27 11.40 -2.73
N LEU A 293 -16.27 12.12 -2.21
CA LEU A 293 -16.27 13.59 -2.21
C LEU A 293 -15.88 14.19 -3.56
N LEU A 294 -15.26 13.41 -4.45
CA LEU A 294 -15.10 13.77 -5.86
C LEU A 294 -16.40 13.38 -6.58
N LYS A 295 -17.49 14.06 -6.25
CA LYS A 295 -18.78 13.89 -6.95
C LYS A 295 -18.58 14.21 -8.42
N GLY A 296 -18.76 13.21 -9.28
CA GLY A 296 -18.73 13.38 -10.73
C GLY A 296 -17.32 13.27 -11.30
N GLU A 297 -17.05 12.11 -11.90
CA GLU A 297 -16.06 11.91 -12.96
C GLU A 297 -14.59 12.27 -12.63
N ALA A 298 -13.84 11.28 -12.13
CA ALA A 298 -12.37 11.25 -12.19
C ALA A 298 -11.74 11.78 -13.52
N PRO A 299 -12.38 11.62 -14.70
CA PRO A 299 -11.99 12.31 -15.93
C PRO A 299 -11.72 13.83 -15.82
N ASP A 300 -12.46 14.56 -15.00
CA ASP A 300 -12.34 16.03 -14.95
C ASP A 300 -11.09 16.51 -14.18
N TYR A 301 -10.62 15.69 -13.24
CA TYR A 301 -9.39 15.95 -12.49
C TYR A 301 -8.14 15.62 -13.30
N ILE A 302 -8.24 14.64 -14.20
CA ILE A 302 -7.09 14.02 -14.86
C ILE A 302 -7.18 14.33 -16.36
N ASP A 303 -6.73 15.53 -16.73
CA ASP A 303 -6.43 15.80 -18.14
C ASP A 303 -5.17 15.03 -18.59
N ALA A 304 -4.92 14.99 -19.90
CA ALA A 304 -3.82 14.21 -20.47
C ALA A 304 -2.45 14.62 -19.90
N GLU A 305 -2.21 15.92 -19.68
CA GLU A 305 -0.96 16.43 -19.11
C GLU A 305 -0.78 15.98 -17.66
N THR A 306 -1.85 16.06 -16.86
CA THR A 306 -1.85 15.63 -15.46
C THR A 306 -1.65 14.13 -15.35
N LEU A 307 -2.30 13.35 -16.22
CA LEU A 307 -2.11 11.90 -16.28
C LEU A 307 -0.67 11.53 -16.63
N GLU A 308 -0.11 12.15 -17.67
CA GLU A 308 1.27 11.93 -18.10
C GLU A 308 2.26 12.25 -16.98
N GLY A 309 2.03 13.36 -16.27
CA GLY A 309 2.81 13.72 -15.08
C GLY A 309 2.76 12.65 -14.00
N ILE A 310 1.58 12.11 -13.67
CA ILE A 310 1.45 11.04 -12.69
C ILE A 310 2.13 9.75 -13.18
N VAL A 311 1.93 9.36 -14.44
CA VAL A 311 2.59 8.19 -15.04
C VAL A 311 4.11 8.33 -14.97
N GLN A 312 4.66 9.52 -15.25
CA GLN A 312 6.08 9.80 -15.13
C GLN A 312 6.58 9.60 -13.69
N LEU A 313 5.83 10.07 -12.69
CA LEU A 313 6.19 9.94 -11.28
C LEU A 313 6.26 8.48 -10.80
N TYR A 314 5.46 7.60 -11.40
CA TYR A 314 5.35 6.18 -11.03
C TYR A 314 5.85 5.23 -12.11
N ALA A 315 6.65 5.69 -13.07
CA ALA A 315 7.10 4.89 -14.22
C ALA A 315 7.88 3.63 -13.82
N GLU A 316 8.47 3.61 -12.61
CA GLU A 316 9.19 2.47 -12.06
C GLU A 316 8.26 1.44 -11.37
N GLU A 317 6.95 1.69 -11.31
CA GLU A 317 6.01 0.75 -10.69
C GLU A 317 5.81 -0.50 -11.56
N PRO A 318 5.97 -1.72 -11.00
CA PRO A 318 5.78 -2.97 -11.74
C PRO A 318 4.39 -3.14 -12.35
N LEU A 319 3.39 -2.40 -11.86
CA LEU A 319 2.02 -2.44 -12.37
C LEU A 319 1.86 -1.81 -13.74
N LEU A 320 2.71 -0.84 -14.09
CA LEU A 320 2.69 -0.22 -15.41
C LEU A 320 3.43 -1.08 -16.44
N ALA A 321 4.15 -2.12 -16.00
CA ALA A 321 4.94 -3.00 -16.84
C ALA A 321 4.24 -4.32 -17.22
N LYS A 322 3.02 -4.57 -16.71
CA LYS A 322 2.21 -5.77 -16.98
C LYS A 322 0.91 -5.42 -17.68
#